data_AF-A0A6A6N7L3-F1
#
_entry.id   AF-A0A6A6N7L3-F1
#
_cell.length_a   1.000
_cell.length_b   1.000
_cell.length_c   1.000
_cell.angle_alpha   90.00
_cell.angle_beta   90.00
_cell.angle_gamma   90.00
#
_symmetry.space_group_name_H-M   'P 1'
#
loop_
_entity.id
_entity.type
_entity.pdbx_description
1 polymer ?
#
loop_
_entity_poly.entity_id
_entity_poly.type
_entity_poly.pdbx_seq_one_letter_code
_entity_poly.pdbx_strand_id
1 'polypeptide(L)'
;MPLFSFNRNSDGDLIGKWYFGEMPTGKALSDAPIPTIIQQDEGQTSSLAAAKSIYENLPHHLKSCFDYIYILPRRFGLDKGKVVRLLLAQGLIPEKPGEIMEDAAANIIQELIGLGMLQEEYYFFSLILLSISEFHKKSCLIEVEDHDFVAKVANLPIHASIGNDGKDLPPNFNTLPIRSLFARALTSASWPSCEFSQVYLQGVCALQYMLVLDLCGEIDYLPDEVGDLVHLTYLGLRFTRIKKLPHTIGNLQKLQTLEVGFANLHQLPIEILNITQLRHLLLNNYPSYAGTRVPRGIGTLVNLHTCAGVHVDAGFASELSTLTHLRNLDVRNACEDHASELFAAIFKLENLVSLSLTSENPYLGTPLPELESFSPPPHLQELVYVVTY
;
A
#
# COMPACT_ATOMS: atom_id res chain seq x y z
N MET A 1 0.93 6.66 18.89
CA MET A 1 1.55 6.93 17.58
C MET A 1 1.23 8.36 17.16
N PRO A 2 2.21 9.29 17.09
CA PRO A 2 1.98 10.63 16.60
C PRO A 2 1.76 10.65 15.08
N LEU A 3 0.78 11.46 14.66
CA LEU A 3 0.29 11.52 13.29
C LEU A 3 0.37 12.96 12.77
N PHE A 4 0.92 13.13 11.58
CA PHE A 4 1.09 14.43 10.92
C PHE A 4 0.32 14.45 9.60
N SER A 5 -0.57 15.43 9.41
CA SER A 5 -1.33 15.60 8.17
C SER A 5 -1.15 17.02 7.64
N PHE A 6 -0.73 17.15 6.38
CA PHE A 6 -0.46 18.44 5.76
C PHE A 6 -1.06 18.49 4.36
N ASN A 7 -1.97 19.43 4.11
CA ASN A 7 -2.55 19.63 2.79
C ASN A 7 -2.46 21.09 2.29
N ARG A 8 -1.90 21.27 1.09
CA ARG A 8 -1.90 22.52 0.31
C ARG A 8 -2.63 22.34 -1.01
N ASN A 9 -3.31 23.38 -1.49
CA ASN A 9 -3.86 23.39 -2.84
C ASN A 9 -2.74 23.65 -3.87
N SER A 10 -3.07 23.58 -5.16
CA SER A 10 -2.12 23.85 -6.25
C SER A 10 -1.62 25.28 -6.31
N ASP A 11 -2.36 26.21 -5.74
CA ASP A 11 -2.06 27.65 -5.78
C ASP A 11 -1.06 28.01 -4.66
N GLY A 12 -0.62 27.02 -3.88
CA GLY A 12 0.30 27.16 -2.75
C GLY A 12 -0.41 27.51 -1.43
N ASP A 13 -1.71 27.76 -1.47
CA ASP A 13 -2.50 28.07 -0.27
C ASP A 13 -2.67 26.82 0.60
N LEU A 14 -2.48 27.02 1.90
CA LEU A 14 -2.73 26.00 2.91
C LEU A 14 -4.25 25.73 2.98
N ILE A 15 -4.67 24.55 2.54
CA ILE A 15 -6.04 24.05 2.77
C ILE A 15 -6.18 23.65 4.24
N GLY A 16 -5.11 23.10 4.83
CA GLY A 16 -5.06 22.79 6.24
C GLY A 16 -3.77 22.10 6.66
N LYS A 17 -3.39 22.31 7.91
CA LYS A 17 -2.28 21.64 8.58
C LYS A 17 -2.83 21.10 9.89
N TRP A 18 -2.85 19.79 10.02
CA TRP A 18 -3.37 19.12 11.21
C TRP A 18 -2.27 18.30 11.85
N TYR A 19 -2.16 18.47 13.16
CA TYR A 19 -1.28 17.70 13.99
C TYR A 19 -2.13 16.87 14.92
N PHE A 20 -1.89 15.56 14.91
CA PHE A 20 -2.64 14.63 15.72
C PHE A 20 -1.66 13.96 16.68
N GLY A 21 -1.84 14.23 17.98
CA GLY A 21 -1.01 13.65 19.03
C GLY A 21 -1.44 12.23 19.41
N GLU A 22 -0.61 11.53 20.19
CA GLU A 22 -1.03 10.27 20.80
C GLU A 22 -2.31 10.45 21.62
N MET A 23 -3.17 9.43 21.58
CA MET A 23 -4.35 9.30 22.44
C MET A 23 -3.92 9.42 23.90
N PRO A 24 -4.42 10.39 24.68
CA PRO A 24 -4.08 10.41 26.09
C PRO A 24 -4.75 9.23 26.77
N THR A 25 -3.98 8.47 27.54
CA THR A 25 -4.52 7.86 28.75
C THR A 25 -4.92 9.00 29.69
N GLY A 26 -6.14 9.52 29.54
CA GLY A 26 -6.74 10.46 30.48
C GLY A 26 -7.11 11.84 29.91
N LYS A 27 -8.40 12.13 30.02
CA LYS A 27 -9.15 13.38 29.75
C LYS A 27 -9.14 13.85 28.29
N ALA A 28 -10.28 13.62 27.64
CA ALA A 28 -10.73 14.38 26.49
C ALA A 28 -10.68 15.89 26.78
N LEU A 29 -10.54 16.67 25.71
CA LEU A 29 -10.79 18.12 25.70
C LEU A 29 -11.96 18.44 26.64
N SER A 30 -11.65 19.30 27.60
CA SER A 30 -12.59 19.89 28.54
C SER A 30 -13.88 20.29 27.85
N ASP A 31 -14.98 20.20 28.61
CA ASP A 31 -16.32 20.73 28.37
C ASP A 31 -16.35 22.23 27.92
N ALA A 32 -15.75 22.55 26.78
CA ALA A 32 -15.88 23.86 26.16
C ALA A 32 -17.16 23.85 25.33
N PRO A 33 -18.03 24.88 25.45
CA PRO A 33 -19.32 24.88 24.79
C PRO A 33 -19.14 24.86 23.27
N ILE A 34 -19.80 23.91 22.62
CA ILE A 34 -20.03 23.91 21.18
C ILE A 34 -20.70 25.25 20.82
N PRO A 35 -20.21 26.02 19.83
CA PRO A 35 -20.97 27.14 19.28
C PRO A 35 -22.27 26.58 18.72
N THR A 36 -23.36 26.92 19.39
CA THR A 36 -24.73 26.54 19.06
C THR A 36 -25.00 26.87 17.60
N ILE A 37 -25.27 25.86 16.77
CA ILE A 37 -26.24 25.90 15.66
C ILE A 37 -26.44 24.46 15.13
N ILE A 38 -27.72 24.07 15.14
CA ILE A 38 -28.41 22.85 14.65
C ILE A 38 -28.44 21.64 15.62
N GLN A 39 -29.58 21.56 16.31
CA GLN A 39 -30.23 20.40 16.95
C GLN A 39 -29.47 19.07 16.86
N GLN A 40 -28.76 18.71 17.93
CA GLN A 40 -28.22 17.36 18.12
C GLN A 40 -29.31 16.45 18.69
N ASP A 41 -29.55 15.37 17.96
CA ASP A 41 -30.45 14.26 18.26
C ASP A 41 -29.82 13.36 19.35
N GLU A 42 -30.54 13.02 20.42
CA GLU A 42 -30.04 12.26 21.58
C GLU A 42 -29.45 10.87 21.21
N GLY A 43 -29.76 10.34 20.02
CA GLY A 43 -29.17 9.13 19.48
C GLY A 43 -27.70 9.26 19.01
N GLN A 44 -27.24 10.46 18.62
CA GLN A 44 -25.87 10.68 18.14
C GLN A 44 -24.85 10.77 19.27
N THR A 45 -25.25 11.27 20.44
CA THR A 45 -24.38 11.35 21.63
C THR A 45 -24.16 9.97 22.25
N SER A 46 -25.18 9.11 22.27
CA SER A 46 -25.09 7.72 22.74
C SER A 46 -24.18 6.85 21.86
N SER A 47 -24.28 6.98 20.53
CA SER A 47 -23.45 6.24 19.58
C SER A 47 -21.99 6.68 19.57
N LEU A 48 -21.71 7.97 19.77
CA LEU A 48 -20.35 8.49 19.93
C LEU A 48 -19.71 8.00 21.25
N ALA A 49 -20.46 8.01 22.35
CA ALA A 49 -19.99 7.50 23.64
C ALA A 49 -19.70 5.99 23.59
N ALA A 50 -20.54 5.22 22.89
CA ALA A 50 -20.31 3.79 22.67
C ALA A 50 -19.04 3.53 21.83
N ALA A 51 -18.85 4.26 20.73
CA ALA A 51 -17.64 4.13 19.89
C ALA A 51 -16.36 4.46 20.67
N LYS A 52 -16.40 5.50 21.52
CA LYS A 52 -15.29 5.85 22.40
C LYS A 52 -14.98 4.76 23.42
N SER A 53 -16.02 4.20 24.05
CA SER A 53 -15.88 3.08 25.00
C SER A 53 -15.28 1.84 24.35
N ILE A 54 -15.71 1.47 23.13
CA ILE A 54 -15.14 0.34 22.38
C ILE A 54 -13.65 0.56 22.18
N TYR A 55 -13.26 1.75 21.71
CA TYR A 55 -11.87 2.10 21.48
C TYR A 55 -11.01 2.10 22.75
N GLU A 56 -11.51 2.65 23.86
CA GLU A 56 -10.80 2.69 25.14
C GLU A 56 -10.51 1.30 25.70
N ASN A 57 -11.37 0.32 25.41
CA ASN A 57 -11.25 -1.06 25.87
C ASN A 57 -10.44 -1.98 24.92
N LEU A 58 -9.93 -1.47 23.79
CA LEU A 58 -9.14 -2.28 22.86
C LEU A 58 -7.81 -2.75 23.47
N PRO A 59 -7.43 -4.02 23.24
CA PRO A 59 -6.05 -4.47 23.41
C PRO A 59 -5.06 -3.56 22.67
N HIS A 60 -3.90 -3.32 23.28
CA HIS A 60 -2.89 -2.39 22.76
C HIS A 60 -2.48 -2.67 21.30
N HIS A 61 -2.39 -3.94 20.89
CA HIS A 61 -2.01 -4.32 19.53
C HIS A 61 -3.09 -3.94 18.48
N LEU A 62 -4.36 -4.22 18.75
CA LEU A 62 -5.48 -3.81 17.89
C LEU A 62 -5.60 -2.30 17.81
N LYS A 63 -5.40 -1.63 18.95
CA LYS A 63 -5.39 -0.17 19.04
C LYS A 63 -4.32 0.44 18.13
N SER A 64 -3.09 -0.08 18.20
CA SER A 64 -1.98 0.37 17.34
C SER A 64 -2.24 0.12 15.86
N CYS A 65 -2.83 -1.03 15.51
CA CYS A 65 -3.23 -1.34 14.13
C CYS A 65 -4.30 -0.37 13.64
N PHE A 66 -5.34 -0.13 14.43
CA PHE A 66 -6.42 0.79 14.07
C PHE A 66 -5.91 2.23 13.88
N ASP A 67 -5.10 2.73 14.81
CA ASP A 67 -4.50 4.06 14.74
C ASP A 67 -3.67 4.24 13.45
N TYR A 68 -2.96 3.19 13.04
CA TYR A 68 -2.20 3.21 11.79
C TYR A 68 -3.09 3.12 10.54
N ILE A 69 -4.14 2.29 10.55
CA ILE A 69 -5.13 2.22 9.45
C ILE A 69 -5.81 3.58 9.26
N TYR A 70 -6.01 4.31 10.36
CA TYR A 70 -6.65 5.61 10.34
C TYR A 70 -5.94 6.63 9.43
N ILE A 71 -4.60 6.70 9.50
CA ILE A 71 -3.80 7.68 8.74
C ILE A 71 -3.70 7.36 7.25
N LEU A 72 -4.02 6.14 6.83
CA LEU A 72 -3.85 5.72 5.45
C LEU A 72 -4.68 6.59 4.49
N PRO A 73 -4.10 7.04 3.36
CA PRO A 73 -4.82 7.89 2.40
C PRO A 73 -6.06 7.22 1.82
N ARG A 74 -7.23 7.86 1.95
CA ARG A 74 -8.52 7.28 1.52
C ARG A 74 -8.95 7.61 0.08
N ARG A 75 -8.32 8.58 -0.57
CA ARG A 75 -8.81 9.16 -1.84
C ARG A 75 -8.94 8.15 -2.99
N PHE A 76 -8.22 7.03 -2.94
CA PHE A 76 -8.30 5.96 -3.95
C PHE A 76 -8.81 4.63 -3.37
N GLY A 77 -9.45 4.67 -2.19
CA GLY A 77 -9.81 3.48 -1.45
C GLY A 77 -8.64 2.84 -0.69
N LEU A 78 -8.98 2.03 0.31
CA LEU A 78 -8.04 1.18 1.04
C LEU A 78 -8.38 -0.28 0.76
N ASP A 79 -7.69 -0.90 -0.19
CA ASP A 79 -7.84 -2.35 -0.40
C ASP A 79 -7.27 -3.11 0.80
N LYS A 80 -7.95 -4.19 1.21
CA LYS A 80 -7.56 -5.00 2.37
C LYS A 80 -6.13 -5.51 2.26
N GLY A 81 -5.69 -5.92 1.06
CA GLY A 81 -4.34 -6.40 0.81
C GLY A 81 -3.27 -5.34 1.10
N LYS A 82 -3.48 -4.10 0.66
CA LYS A 82 -2.59 -2.97 0.94
C LYS A 82 -2.53 -2.65 2.42
N VAL A 83 -3.67 -2.68 3.11
CA VAL A 83 -3.70 -2.50 4.56
C VAL A 83 -2.88 -3.59 5.26
N VAL A 84 -3.03 -4.86 4.87
CA VAL A 84 -2.20 -5.97 5.37
C VAL A 84 -0.71 -5.65 5.18
N ARG A 85 -0.28 -5.36 3.95
CA ARG A 85 1.13 -5.06 3.63
C ARG A 85 1.67 -3.90 4.43
N LEU A 86 0.88 -2.86 4.64
CA LEU A 86 1.26 -1.67 5.42
C LEU A 86 1.36 -1.97 6.92
N LEU A 87 0.47 -2.81 7.49
CA LEU A 87 0.56 -3.26 8.88
C LEU A 87 1.82 -4.11 9.11
N LEU A 88 2.12 -5.02 8.17
CA LEU A 88 3.35 -5.82 8.19
C LEU A 88 4.60 -4.93 8.09
N ALA A 89 4.58 -3.97 7.18
CA ALA A 89 5.70 -3.04 6.97
C ALA A 89 6.05 -2.23 8.23
N GLN A 90 5.06 -1.89 9.05
CA GLN A 90 5.27 -1.24 10.35
C GLN A 90 5.71 -2.17 11.48
N GLY A 91 5.68 -3.49 11.27
CA GLY A 91 5.94 -4.46 12.33
C GLY A 91 4.86 -4.49 13.41
N LEU A 92 3.63 -4.09 13.07
CA LEU A 92 2.49 -4.12 14.01
C LEU A 92 1.92 -5.52 14.22
N ILE A 93 2.27 -6.46 13.32
CA ILE A 93 1.87 -7.85 13.39
C ILE A 93 3.06 -8.66 13.90
N PRO A 94 2.97 -9.30 15.08
CA PRO A 94 4.07 -10.07 15.63
C PRO A 94 4.32 -11.32 14.79
N GLU A 95 5.58 -11.55 14.44
CA GLU A 95 5.98 -12.80 13.77
C GLU A 95 5.89 -13.97 14.75
N LYS A 96 5.21 -15.04 14.34
CA LYS A 96 5.08 -16.27 15.09
C LYS A 96 5.50 -17.46 14.24
N PRO A 97 6.32 -18.38 14.77
CA PRO A 97 6.77 -19.54 14.00
C PRO A 97 5.60 -20.35 13.44
N GLY A 98 5.58 -20.55 12.12
CA GLY A 98 4.57 -21.34 11.42
C GLY A 98 3.27 -20.59 11.08
N GLU A 99 3.11 -19.33 11.49
CA GLU A 99 1.98 -18.50 11.07
C GLU A 99 2.32 -17.69 9.80
N ILE A 100 1.37 -17.62 8.87
CA ILE A 100 1.47 -16.72 7.72
C ILE A 100 1.07 -15.31 8.19
N MET A 101 2.03 -14.39 8.22
CA MET A 101 1.80 -13.05 8.78
C MET A 101 0.69 -12.27 8.06
N GLU A 102 0.51 -12.47 6.76
CA GLU A 102 -0.58 -11.87 5.98
C GLU A 102 -1.95 -12.32 6.50
N ASP A 103 -2.08 -13.58 6.91
CA ASP A 103 -3.33 -14.11 7.46
C ASP A 103 -3.56 -13.55 8.87
N ALA A 104 -2.50 -13.46 9.68
CA ALA A 104 -2.58 -12.81 11.01
C ALA A 104 -3.02 -11.33 10.89
N ALA A 105 -2.46 -10.59 9.94
CA ALA A 105 -2.86 -9.22 9.65
C ALA A 105 -4.31 -9.13 9.16
N ALA A 106 -4.73 -10.03 8.26
CA ALA A 106 -6.09 -10.09 7.73
C ALA A 106 -7.12 -10.42 8.82
N ASN A 107 -6.75 -11.26 9.78
CA ASN A 107 -7.58 -11.60 10.96
C ASN A 107 -7.76 -10.39 11.88
N ILE A 108 -6.72 -9.58 12.11
CA ILE A 108 -6.84 -8.33 12.87
C ILE A 108 -7.79 -7.35 12.18
N ILE A 109 -7.71 -7.21 10.85
CA ILE A 109 -8.66 -6.39 10.08
C ILE A 109 -10.09 -6.94 10.27
N GLN A 110 -10.26 -8.26 10.22
CA GLN A 110 -11.58 -8.90 10.40
C GLN A 110 -12.14 -8.68 11.82
N GLU A 111 -11.29 -8.70 12.84
CA GLU A 111 -11.68 -8.40 14.22
C GLU A 111 -12.14 -6.94 14.35
N LEU A 112 -11.41 -5.99 13.76
CA LEU A 112 -11.80 -4.57 13.75
C LEU A 112 -13.12 -4.32 12.96
N ILE A 113 -13.40 -5.12 11.92
CA ILE A 113 -14.70 -5.13 11.24
C ILE A 113 -15.78 -5.67 12.19
N GLY A 114 -15.52 -6.77 12.89
CA GLY A 114 -16.44 -7.37 13.86
C GLY A 114 -16.79 -6.43 15.03
N LEU A 115 -15.86 -5.55 15.41
CA LEU A 115 -16.07 -4.49 16.41
C LEU A 115 -16.80 -3.24 15.84
N GLY A 116 -17.14 -3.23 14.55
CA GLY A 116 -17.82 -2.12 13.89
C GLY A 116 -16.93 -0.87 13.68
N MET A 117 -15.63 -1.02 13.84
CA MET A 117 -14.65 0.06 13.68
C MET A 117 -14.28 0.29 12.22
N LEU A 118 -14.18 -0.82 11.47
CA LEU A 118 -13.99 -0.85 10.02
C LEU A 118 -15.26 -1.36 9.33
N GLN A 119 -15.49 -0.93 8.10
CA GLN A 119 -16.59 -1.37 7.25
C GLN A 119 -16.05 -1.74 5.87
N GLU A 120 -16.63 -2.78 5.28
CA GLU A 120 -16.38 -3.15 3.89
C GLU A 120 -17.39 -2.43 2.99
N GLU A 121 -16.88 -1.62 2.07
CA GLU A 121 -17.64 -0.94 1.05
C GLU A 121 -17.43 -1.62 -0.29
N TYR A 122 -18.54 -1.97 -0.94
CA TYR A 122 -18.57 -2.68 -2.22
C TYR A 122 -18.66 -1.68 -3.36
N TYR A 123 -17.64 -1.65 -4.21
CA TYR A 123 -17.57 -0.81 -5.40
C TYR A 123 -17.76 -1.64 -6.68
N PHE A 124 -17.89 -0.97 -7.82
CA PHE A 124 -17.97 -1.62 -9.14
C PHE A 124 -16.78 -2.57 -9.37
N PHE A 125 -16.99 -3.65 -10.14
CA PHE A 125 -15.98 -4.69 -10.45
C PHE A 125 -15.46 -5.50 -9.26
N SER A 126 -16.29 -5.74 -8.24
CA SER A 126 -15.95 -6.58 -7.08
C SER A 126 -14.81 -6.03 -6.19
N LEU A 127 -14.46 -4.75 -6.34
CA LEU A 127 -13.50 -4.11 -5.44
C LEU A 127 -14.14 -3.87 -4.07
N ILE A 128 -13.52 -4.44 -3.03
CA ILE A 128 -13.90 -4.23 -1.63
C ILE A 128 -12.89 -3.26 -1.01
N LEU A 129 -13.38 -2.14 -0.51
CA LEU A 129 -12.57 -1.11 0.14
C LEU A 129 -12.93 -1.00 1.62
N LEU A 130 -11.92 -0.75 2.46
CA LEU A 130 -12.11 -0.53 3.88
C LEU A 130 -12.40 0.95 4.14
N SER A 131 -13.49 1.21 4.86
CA SER A 131 -13.80 2.52 5.43
C SER A 131 -13.83 2.47 6.95
N ILE A 132 -13.61 3.62 7.58
CA ILE A 132 -13.72 3.77 9.04
C ILE A 132 -15.09 4.36 9.34
N SER A 133 -15.77 3.80 10.33
CA SER A 133 -17.03 4.33 10.84
C SER A 133 -16.91 5.80 11.28
N GLU A 134 -17.85 6.65 10.88
CA GLU A 134 -17.88 8.10 11.19
C GLU A 134 -17.78 8.40 12.70
N PHE A 135 -18.35 7.54 13.55
CA PHE A 135 -18.30 7.68 15.00
C PHE A 135 -16.88 7.47 15.54
N HIS A 136 -16.15 6.50 14.98
CA HIS A 136 -14.77 6.25 15.36
C HIS A 136 -13.83 7.33 14.81
N LYS A 137 -14.15 7.96 13.68
CA LYS A 137 -13.37 9.10 13.17
C LYS A 137 -13.32 10.28 14.14
N LYS A 138 -14.43 10.57 14.81
CA LYS A 138 -14.57 11.70 15.75
C LYS A 138 -14.12 11.38 17.17
N SER A 139 -14.10 10.11 17.56
CA SER A 139 -13.83 9.70 18.96
C SER A 139 -12.34 9.50 19.27
N CYS A 140 -11.50 9.41 18.25
CA CYS A 140 -10.14 8.90 18.36
C CYS A 140 -9.06 10.00 18.32
N LEU A 141 -9.28 11.13 17.67
CA LEU A 141 -8.19 12.09 17.46
C LEU A 141 -8.21 13.24 18.47
N ILE A 142 -7.02 13.66 18.88
CA ILE A 142 -6.80 14.97 19.50
C ILE A 142 -5.95 15.79 18.55
N GLU A 143 -6.57 16.84 18.00
CA GLU A 143 -5.85 17.88 17.29
C GLU A 143 -5.04 18.71 18.29
N VAL A 144 -3.77 18.97 17.95
CA VAL A 144 -2.85 19.76 18.77
C VAL A 144 -2.28 20.90 17.94
N GLU A 145 -1.88 21.97 18.62
CA GLU A 145 -1.19 23.09 17.98
C GLU A 145 0.21 22.68 17.49
N ASP A 146 0.71 23.37 16.45
CA ASP A 146 2.00 23.08 15.78
C ASP A 146 3.18 23.02 16.76
N HIS A 147 3.32 24.07 17.56
CA HIS A 147 4.43 24.22 18.51
C HIS A 147 4.42 23.11 19.57
N ASP A 148 3.23 22.72 20.02
CA ASP A 148 3.04 21.65 21.01
C ASP A 148 3.33 20.27 20.40
N PHE A 149 2.95 20.05 19.14
CA PHE A 149 3.24 18.81 18.44
C PHE A 149 4.74 18.57 18.36
N VAL A 150 5.49 19.51 17.77
CA VAL A 150 6.94 19.37 17.54
C VAL A 150 7.68 19.11 18.85
N ALA A 151 7.31 19.80 19.93
CA ALA A 151 7.90 19.58 21.25
C ALA A 151 7.62 18.18 21.80
N LYS A 152 6.39 17.65 21.63
CA LYS A 152 5.99 16.33 22.14
C LYS A 152 6.53 15.16 21.33
N VAL A 153 6.75 15.34 20.02
CA VAL A 153 7.06 14.23 19.10
C VAL A 153 8.51 14.18 18.64
N ALA A 154 9.38 15.08 19.13
CA ALA A 154 10.77 15.23 18.68
C ALA A 154 11.56 13.90 18.59
N ASN A 155 11.22 12.91 19.42
CA ASN A 155 11.89 11.60 19.47
C ASN A 155 10.94 10.41 19.23
N LEU A 156 9.70 10.64 18.80
CA LEU A 156 8.70 9.58 18.61
C LEU A 156 8.53 9.27 17.11
N PRO A 157 8.33 8.01 16.71
CA PRO A 157 8.13 7.67 15.30
C PRO A 157 6.87 8.34 14.75
N ILE A 158 7.02 9.19 13.72
CA ILE A 158 5.92 9.96 13.13
C ILE A 158 5.43 9.27 11.87
N HIS A 159 4.11 9.18 11.72
CA HIS A 159 3.47 8.78 10.48
C HIS A 159 2.89 10.03 9.82
N ALA A 160 3.29 10.30 8.59
CA ALA A 160 2.99 11.52 7.88
C ALA A 160 2.15 11.25 6.63
N SER A 161 1.12 12.07 6.43
CA SER A 161 0.32 12.13 5.21
C SER A 161 0.40 13.55 4.65
N ILE A 162 0.95 13.69 3.46
CA ILE A 162 1.21 14.98 2.81
C ILE A 162 0.45 15.01 1.49
N GLY A 163 -0.36 16.04 1.27
CA GLY A 163 -0.89 16.40 -0.04
C GLY A 163 -0.45 17.82 -0.40
N ASN A 164 0.38 18.02 -1.42
CA ASN A 164 0.81 19.36 -1.82
C ASN A 164 1.15 19.42 -3.31
N ASP A 165 1.69 20.54 -3.79
CA ASP A 165 2.10 20.73 -5.19
C ASP A 165 3.26 19.81 -5.66
N GLY A 166 3.81 18.98 -4.78
CA GLY A 166 4.94 18.11 -5.06
C GLY A 166 6.27 18.83 -5.25
N LYS A 167 6.38 20.13 -4.89
CA LYS A 167 7.59 20.92 -5.12
C LYS A 167 8.54 20.93 -3.94
N ASP A 168 7.99 21.13 -2.74
CA ASP A 168 8.76 21.21 -1.50
C ASP A 168 8.16 20.37 -0.38
N LEU A 169 9.00 19.86 0.50
CA LEU A 169 8.54 19.26 1.76
C LEU A 169 8.07 20.36 2.74
N PRO A 170 7.20 20.02 3.71
CA PRO A 170 6.84 20.94 4.77
C PRO A 170 8.07 21.50 5.52
N PRO A 171 8.01 22.72 6.06
CA PRO A 171 9.11 23.26 6.86
C PRO A 171 9.47 22.34 8.03
N ASN A 172 10.77 22.18 8.30
CA ASN A 172 11.34 21.30 9.34
C ASN A 172 10.98 19.81 9.20
N PHE A 173 10.45 19.36 8.06
CA PHE A 173 10.05 17.97 7.91
C PHE A 173 11.22 16.98 8.00
N ASN A 174 12.41 17.42 7.57
CA ASN A 174 13.66 16.67 7.65
C ASN A 174 14.23 16.54 9.07
N THR A 175 13.76 17.31 10.05
CA THR A 175 14.18 17.17 11.46
C THR A 175 13.33 16.16 12.22
N LEU A 176 12.22 15.73 11.64
CA LEU A 176 11.28 14.82 12.27
C LEU A 176 11.67 13.35 12.02
N PRO A 177 11.55 12.47 13.02
CA PRO A 177 11.76 11.02 12.87
C PRO A 177 10.58 10.37 12.11
N ILE A 178 10.49 10.62 10.80
CA ILE A 178 9.44 10.07 9.93
C ILE A 178 9.64 8.56 9.73
N ARG A 179 8.62 7.80 10.14
CA ARG A 179 8.58 6.34 10.05
C ARG A 179 7.71 5.85 8.90
N SER A 180 6.65 6.58 8.57
CA SER A 180 5.81 6.35 7.39
C SER A 180 5.56 7.68 6.69
N LEU A 181 5.68 7.69 5.37
CA LEU A 181 5.32 8.82 4.54
C LEU A 181 4.37 8.39 3.44
N PHE A 182 3.19 9.01 3.43
CA PHE A 182 2.23 8.95 2.34
C PHE A 182 2.17 10.32 1.68
N ALA A 183 2.84 10.50 0.55
CA ALA A 183 2.89 11.78 -0.14
C ALA A 183 2.06 11.75 -1.43
N ARG A 184 1.29 12.81 -1.65
CA ARG A 184 0.44 13.00 -2.82
C ARG A 184 0.72 14.34 -3.47
N ALA A 185 1.04 14.32 -4.76
CA ALA A 185 1.06 15.52 -5.56
C ALA A 185 -0.38 15.89 -5.95
N LEU A 186 -0.83 17.08 -5.56
CA LEU A 186 -2.18 17.61 -5.72
C LEU A 186 -2.22 18.74 -6.74
N THR A 187 -3.28 18.78 -7.55
CA THR A 187 -3.59 19.89 -8.47
C THR A 187 -5.00 20.41 -8.19
N SER A 188 -5.34 21.63 -8.65
CA SER A 188 -6.71 22.17 -8.58
C SER A 188 -7.68 21.45 -9.53
N ALA A 189 -7.19 20.69 -10.50
CA ALA A 189 -8.01 19.93 -11.43
C ALA A 189 -8.45 18.59 -10.83
N SER A 190 -9.59 18.10 -11.29
CA SER A 190 -10.28 16.90 -10.79
C SER A 190 -9.55 15.57 -11.06
N TRP A 191 -8.35 15.58 -11.67
CA TRP A 191 -7.55 14.40 -12.05
C TRP A 191 -6.04 14.74 -11.96
N PRO A 192 -5.14 13.76 -11.67
CA PRO A 192 -3.79 14.04 -11.19
C PRO A 192 -2.90 14.62 -12.29
N SER A 193 -2.18 15.69 -12.01
CA SER A 193 -1.18 16.27 -12.92
C SER A 193 -0.19 17.22 -12.21
N CYS A 194 0.23 16.90 -10.99
CA CYS A 194 1.38 17.56 -10.39
C CYS A 194 2.53 16.57 -10.31
N GLU A 195 3.66 17.00 -10.85
CA GLU A 195 4.92 16.28 -10.88
C GLU A 195 5.70 16.56 -9.60
N PHE A 196 6.14 15.49 -8.94
CA PHE A 196 7.10 15.61 -7.85
C PHE A 196 8.43 16.15 -8.39
N SER A 197 8.89 17.25 -7.82
CA SER A 197 10.19 17.83 -8.19
C SER A 197 11.33 16.91 -7.77
N GLN A 198 12.46 17.03 -8.46
CA GLN A 198 13.70 16.36 -8.05
C GLN A 198 14.07 16.66 -6.59
N VAL A 199 13.95 17.93 -6.20
CA VAL A 199 14.28 18.41 -4.85
C VAL A 199 13.37 17.75 -3.80
N TYR A 200 12.08 17.59 -4.11
CA TYR A 200 11.14 16.88 -3.24
C TYR A 200 11.57 15.43 -3.03
N LEU A 201 11.84 14.71 -4.13
CA LEU A 201 12.22 13.30 -4.06
C LEU A 201 13.55 13.10 -3.34
N GLN A 202 14.54 13.97 -3.57
CA GLN A 202 15.81 13.96 -2.85
C GLN A 202 15.61 14.23 -1.35
N GLY A 203 14.76 15.20 -1.00
CA GLY A 203 14.43 15.49 0.40
C GLY A 203 13.73 14.34 1.10
N VAL A 204 12.84 13.62 0.40
CA VAL A 204 12.19 12.41 0.91
C VAL A 204 13.21 11.27 1.12
N CYS A 205 14.12 11.08 0.17
CA CYS A 205 15.14 10.04 0.26
C CYS A 205 16.20 10.31 1.34
N ALA A 206 16.33 11.55 1.80
CA ALA A 206 17.21 11.91 2.92
C ALA A 206 16.66 11.49 4.32
N LEU A 207 15.44 10.97 4.41
CA LEU A 207 14.80 10.57 5.67
C LEU A 207 15.29 9.19 6.16
N GLN A 208 16.14 9.17 7.18
CA GLN A 208 16.95 7.99 7.54
C GLN A 208 16.20 6.83 8.23
N TYR A 209 15.00 7.06 8.78
CA TYR A 209 14.30 6.07 9.62
C TYR A 209 13.01 5.54 9.00
N MET A 210 12.80 5.74 7.71
CA MET A 210 11.54 5.40 7.05
C MET A 210 11.37 3.88 6.86
N LEU A 211 10.19 3.35 7.22
CA LEU A 211 9.77 1.99 6.90
C LEU A 211 8.85 1.95 5.68
N VAL A 212 7.97 2.95 5.57
CA VAL A 212 6.93 3.00 4.55
C VAL A 212 7.07 4.29 3.77
N LEU A 213 7.22 4.17 2.46
CA LEU A 213 7.15 5.26 1.51
C LEU A 213 6.08 4.93 0.47
N ASP A 214 4.99 5.68 0.44
CA ASP A 214 3.94 5.59 -0.60
C ASP A 214 3.83 6.97 -1.28
N LEU A 215 4.28 7.04 -2.53
CA LEU A 215 4.21 8.24 -3.36
C LEU A 215 3.09 8.07 -4.39
N CYS A 216 2.24 9.09 -4.49
CA CYS A 216 1.12 9.12 -5.41
C CYS A 216 1.12 10.42 -6.22
N GLY A 217 1.52 10.36 -7.49
CA GLY A 217 1.66 11.52 -8.35
C GLY A 217 2.62 11.26 -9.49
N GLU A 218 2.75 12.23 -10.40
CA GLU A 218 3.63 12.06 -11.56
C GLU A 218 5.09 12.05 -11.11
N ILE A 219 5.77 10.93 -11.40
CA ILE A 219 7.19 10.70 -11.12
C ILE A 219 7.79 10.14 -12.40
N ASP A 220 8.68 10.88 -13.05
CA ASP A 220 9.36 10.42 -14.27
C ASP A 220 10.57 9.52 -13.95
N TYR A 221 11.22 9.76 -12.82
CA TYR A 221 12.31 8.94 -12.31
C TYR A 221 12.35 8.98 -10.78
N LEU A 222 12.87 7.91 -10.19
CA LEU A 222 13.16 7.82 -8.76
C LEU A 222 14.67 8.02 -8.59
N PRO A 223 15.13 8.93 -7.71
CA PRO A 223 16.55 9.16 -7.46
C PRO A 223 17.29 7.92 -6.94
N ASP A 224 18.59 7.83 -7.21
CA ASP A 224 19.44 6.73 -6.73
C ASP A 224 19.49 6.69 -5.19
N GLU A 225 19.36 7.85 -4.54
CA GLU A 225 19.28 8.02 -3.09
C GLU A 225 18.13 7.24 -2.43
N VAL A 226 17.14 6.75 -3.21
CA VAL A 226 16.15 5.82 -2.66
C VAL A 226 16.81 4.59 -2.03
N GLY A 227 17.96 4.15 -2.56
CA GLY A 227 18.72 3.03 -2.01
C GLY A 227 19.33 3.28 -0.63
N ASP A 228 19.37 4.54 -0.18
CA ASP A 228 19.87 4.91 1.15
C ASP A 228 18.83 4.69 2.26
N LEU A 229 17.57 4.45 1.87
CA LEU A 229 16.46 4.13 2.78
C LEU A 229 16.54 2.67 3.26
N VAL A 230 17.68 2.26 3.84
CA VAL A 230 18.00 0.86 4.19
C VAL A 230 17.03 0.19 5.19
N HIS A 231 16.18 0.98 5.84
CA HIS A 231 15.13 0.50 6.74
C HIS A 231 13.79 0.25 6.05
N LEU A 232 13.64 0.65 4.78
CA LEU A 232 12.38 0.59 4.06
C LEU A 232 11.91 -0.86 3.91
N THR A 233 10.66 -1.10 4.33
CA THR A 233 9.96 -2.39 4.25
C THR A 233 8.85 -2.33 3.19
N TYR A 234 8.37 -1.14 2.85
CA TYR A 234 7.35 -0.90 1.83
C TYR A 234 7.70 0.31 0.97
N LEU A 235 7.70 0.10 -0.34
CA LEU A 235 7.80 1.14 -1.36
C LEU A 235 6.58 1.06 -2.29
N GLY A 236 5.75 2.09 -2.27
CA GLY A 236 4.62 2.28 -3.17
C GLY A 236 4.84 3.47 -4.09
N LEU A 237 4.69 3.26 -5.38
CA LEU A 237 4.77 4.27 -6.43
C LEU A 237 3.50 4.18 -7.29
N ARG A 238 2.56 5.11 -7.12
CA ARG A 238 1.26 5.08 -7.81
C ARG A 238 1.04 6.31 -8.69
N PHE A 239 0.38 6.11 -9.82
CA PHE A 239 0.10 7.15 -10.81
C PHE A 239 1.37 7.86 -11.29
N THR A 240 2.43 7.07 -11.47
CA THR A 240 3.75 7.56 -11.87
C THR A 240 3.94 7.45 -13.39
N ARG A 241 4.93 8.14 -13.94
CA ARG A 241 5.34 8.00 -15.36
C ARG A 241 6.65 7.22 -15.47
N ILE A 242 7.03 6.51 -14.41
CA ILE A 242 8.33 5.88 -14.28
C ILE A 242 8.49 4.76 -15.30
N LYS A 243 9.63 4.76 -15.99
CA LYS A 243 9.98 3.77 -17.02
C LYS A 243 11.01 2.76 -16.56
N LYS A 244 11.81 3.13 -15.56
CA LYS A 244 12.90 2.35 -14.98
C LYS A 244 13.02 2.68 -13.50
N LEU A 245 13.26 1.67 -12.67
CA LEU A 245 13.69 1.86 -11.30
C LEU A 245 15.23 2.02 -11.26
N PRO A 246 15.79 2.80 -10.31
CA PRO A 246 17.23 2.93 -10.15
C PRO A 246 17.85 1.59 -9.71
N HIS A 247 19.10 1.36 -10.11
CA HIS A 247 19.85 0.15 -9.76
C HIS A 247 20.05 0.02 -8.22
N THR A 248 20.13 1.15 -7.51
CA THR A 248 20.26 1.21 -6.06
C THR A 248 19.04 0.66 -5.31
N ILE A 249 17.92 0.35 -5.98
CA ILE A 249 16.79 -0.34 -5.36
C ILE A 249 17.22 -1.66 -4.70
N GLY A 250 18.25 -2.33 -5.25
CA GLY A 250 18.81 -3.55 -4.67
C GLY A 250 19.45 -3.36 -3.29
N ASN A 251 19.71 -2.12 -2.86
CA ASN A 251 20.25 -1.83 -1.52
C ASN A 251 19.17 -1.95 -0.43
N LEU A 252 17.89 -1.99 -0.79
CA LEU A 252 16.76 -2.06 0.13
C LEU A 252 16.55 -3.48 0.66
N GLN A 253 17.55 -4.01 1.37
CA GLN A 253 17.61 -5.40 1.84
C GLN A 253 16.46 -5.83 2.78
N LYS A 254 15.73 -4.86 3.37
CA LYS A 254 14.57 -5.09 4.25
C LYS A 254 13.23 -4.94 3.53
N LEU A 255 13.23 -4.59 2.24
CA LEU A 255 12.01 -4.34 1.49
C LEU A 255 11.22 -5.64 1.35
N GLN A 256 9.97 -5.60 1.80
CA GLN A 256 9.02 -6.71 1.73
C GLN A 256 7.95 -6.47 0.68
N THR A 257 7.60 -5.20 0.41
CA THR A 257 6.62 -4.83 -0.61
C THR A 257 7.19 -3.80 -1.57
N LEU A 258 7.16 -4.12 -2.86
CA LEU A 258 7.34 -3.18 -3.96
C LEU A 258 6.04 -3.11 -4.75
N GLU A 259 5.38 -1.95 -4.72
CA GLU A 259 4.16 -1.65 -5.47
C GLU A 259 4.45 -0.54 -6.47
N VAL A 260 4.33 -0.83 -7.77
CA VAL A 260 4.48 0.14 -8.85
C VAL A 260 3.22 0.08 -9.70
N GLY A 261 2.33 1.06 -9.52
CA GLY A 261 1.00 1.06 -10.12
C GLY A 261 0.72 2.30 -10.98
N PHE A 262 -0.08 2.11 -12.03
CA PHE A 262 -0.38 3.12 -13.04
C PHE A 262 0.91 3.77 -13.57
N ALA A 263 1.85 2.92 -13.98
CA ALA A 263 3.16 3.29 -14.51
C ALA A 263 3.35 2.80 -15.97
N ASN A 264 4.53 3.07 -16.53
CA ASN A 264 5.00 2.57 -17.82
C ASN A 264 6.31 1.78 -17.64
N LEU A 265 6.36 0.93 -16.62
CA LEU A 265 7.55 0.17 -16.26
C LEU A 265 7.65 -1.07 -17.15
N HIS A 266 8.60 -1.08 -18.08
CA HIS A 266 8.74 -2.20 -19.02
C HIS A 266 9.54 -3.38 -18.45
N GLN A 267 10.53 -3.10 -17.60
CA GLN A 267 11.39 -4.11 -17.00
C GLN A 267 11.84 -3.69 -15.60
N LEU A 268 12.02 -4.67 -14.72
CA LEU A 268 12.72 -4.47 -13.45
C LEU A 268 14.25 -4.51 -13.64
N PRO A 269 15.00 -3.74 -12.84
CA PRO A 269 16.46 -3.86 -12.79
C PRO A 269 16.88 -5.23 -12.21
N ILE A 270 18.05 -5.76 -12.62
CA ILE A 270 18.55 -7.07 -12.16
C ILE A 270 18.80 -7.07 -10.64
N GLU A 271 19.08 -5.90 -10.08
CA GLU A 271 19.36 -5.67 -8.67
C GLU A 271 18.15 -5.97 -7.76
N ILE A 272 16.93 -6.10 -8.31
CA ILE A 272 15.76 -6.55 -7.53
C ILE A 272 16.00 -7.93 -6.90
N LEU A 273 16.84 -8.77 -7.52
CA LEU A 273 17.19 -10.09 -7.02
C LEU A 273 18.01 -10.05 -5.72
N ASN A 274 18.60 -8.90 -5.39
CA ASN A 274 19.32 -8.72 -4.14
C ASN A 274 18.36 -8.59 -2.94
N ILE A 275 17.07 -8.32 -3.18
CA ILE A 275 16.06 -8.10 -2.14
C ILE A 275 15.41 -9.43 -1.76
N THR A 276 16.18 -10.29 -1.09
CA THR A 276 15.72 -11.65 -0.73
C THR A 276 14.55 -11.70 0.26
N GLN A 277 14.25 -10.58 0.93
CA GLN A 277 13.12 -10.43 1.86
C GLN A 277 11.81 -10.03 1.17
N LEU A 278 11.81 -9.85 -0.16
CA LEU A 278 10.63 -9.41 -0.90
C LEU A 278 9.52 -10.47 -0.84
N ARG A 279 8.33 -10.04 -0.39
CA ARG A 279 7.11 -10.86 -0.26
C ARG A 279 6.06 -10.48 -1.29
N HIS A 280 5.99 -9.21 -1.67
CA HIS A 280 4.98 -8.71 -2.59
C HIS A 280 5.62 -7.87 -3.67
N LEU A 281 5.51 -8.34 -4.91
CA LEU A 281 5.85 -7.62 -6.12
C LEU A 281 4.56 -7.33 -6.89
N LEU A 282 4.13 -6.08 -6.87
CA LEU A 282 2.85 -5.63 -7.43
C LEU A 282 3.13 -4.62 -8.53
N LEU A 283 3.04 -5.06 -9.78
CA LEU A 283 3.32 -4.24 -10.95
C LEU A 283 2.01 -4.05 -11.70
N ASN A 284 1.64 -2.81 -11.96
CA ASN A 284 0.43 -2.52 -12.72
C ASN A 284 0.71 -1.37 -13.67
N ASN A 285 0.98 -1.71 -14.93
CA ASN A 285 1.08 -0.71 -15.98
C ASN A 285 -0.33 -0.27 -16.42
N TYR A 286 -0.47 1.02 -16.68
CA TYR A 286 -1.67 1.63 -17.26
C TYR A 286 -1.25 2.88 -18.04
N PRO A 287 -1.78 3.12 -19.26
CA PRO A 287 -2.89 2.41 -19.92
C PRO A 287 -2.47 1.14 -20.66
N SER A 288 -1.17 0.85 -20.75
CA SER A 288 -0.69 -0.40 -21.36
C SER A 288 -1.01 -1.56 -20.43
N TYR A 289 -1.86 -2.49 -20.87
CA TYR A 289 -2.10 -3.76 -20.17
C TYR A 289 -0.91 -4.73 -20.26
N ALA A 290 0.24 -4.27 -20.80
CA ALA A 290 1.45 -5.07 -20.89
C ALA A 290 2.02 -5.41 -19.50
N GLY A 291 2.46 -6.65 -19.36
CA GLY A 291 3.21 -7.11 -18.20
C GLY A 291 4.59 -6.46 -18.12
N THR A 292 5.09 -6.34 -16.90
CA THR A 292 6.48 -5.91 -16.66
C THR A 292 7.40 -7.12 -16.76
N ARG A 293 8.50 -7.00 -17.51
CA ARG A 293 9.53 -8.06 -17.58
C ARG A 293 10.29 -8.12 -16.26
N VAL A 294 10.41 -9.33 -15.73
CA VAL A 294 11.23 -9.60 -14.54
C VAL A 294 12.56 -10.22 -14.99
N PRO A 295 13.68 -9.92 -14.31
CA PRO A 295 14.96 -10.50 -14.68
C PRO A 295 15.02 -12.00 -14.39
N ARG A 296 15.84 -12.71 -15.17
CA ARG A 296 16.19 -14.11 -14.91
C ARG A 296 16.85 -14.26 -13.53
N GLY A 297 16.48 -15.28 -12.78
CA GLY A 297 16.86 -15.48 -11.38
C GLY A 297 15.76 -15.10 -10.40
N ILE A 298 14.55 -14.76 -10.86
CA ILE A 298 13.41 -14.43 -9.99
C ILE A 298 13.09 -15.58 -9.03
N GLY A 299 13.37 -16.82 -9.42
CA GLY A 299 13.20 -18.01 -8.57
C GLY A 299 14.04 -17.99 -7.27
N THR A 300 15.03 -17.10 -7.17
CA THR A 300 15.79 -16.88 -5.93
C THR A 300 15.00 -16.13 -4.85
N LEU A 301 13.92 -15.42 -5.23
CA LEU A 301 13.05 -14.68 -4.31
C LEU A 301 12.01 -15.61 -3.67
N VAL A 302 12.48 -16.63 -2.96
CA VAL A 302 11.66 -17.73 -2.40
C VAL A 302 10.62 -17.29 -1.36
N ASN A 303 10.72 -16.06 -0.85
CA ASN A 303 9.78 -15.47 0.11
C ASN A 303 8.58 -14.76 -0.56
N LEU A 304 8.50 -14.76 -1.90
CA LEU A 304 7.39 -14.13 -2.62
C LEU A 304 6.07 -14.85 -2.34
N HIS A 305 5.11 -14.08 -1.86
CA HIS A 305 3.71 -14.46 -1.66
C HIS A 305 2.80 -13.88 -2.74
N THR A 306 3.17 -12.73 -3.32
CA THR A 306 2.41 -12.10 -4.40
C THR A 306 3.34 -11.65 -5.51
N CYS A 307 3.00 -12.02 -6.74
CA CYS A 307 3.68 -11.59 -7.96
C CYS A 307 2.62 -11.20 -8.99
N ALA A 308 2.45 -9.91 -9.22
CA ALA A 308 1.36 -9.39 -10.04
C ALA A 308 1.82 -8.46 -11.17
N GLY A 309 1.08 -8.51 -12.29
CA GLY A 309 1.31 -7.78 -13.53
C GLY A 309 2.66 -8.03 -14.20
N VAL A 310 3.15 -9.27 -14.11
CA VAL A 310 4.39 -9.70 -14.75
C VAL A 310 4.14 -10.21 -16.16
N HIS A 311 5.10 -9.97 -17.05
CA HIS A 311 5.13 -10.60 -18.36
C HIS A 311 5.76 -11.98 -18.27
N VAL A 312 5.17 -12.95 -18.97
CA VAL A 312 5.73 -14.31 -19.06
C VAL A 312 6.65 -14.41 -20.27
N ASP A 313 7.91 -14.74 -20.00
CA ASP A 313 8.85 -15.28 -20.98
C ASP A 313 9.30 -16.69 -20.54
N ALA A 314 10.02 -17.39 -21.42
CA ALA A 314 10.55 -18.73 -21.12
C ALA A 314 11.41 -18.79 -19.84
N GLY A 315 12.14 -17.71 -19.54
CA GLY A 315 12.96 -17.64 -18.32
C GLY A 315 12.08 -17.64 -17.07
N PHE A 316 11.10 -16.75 -17.03
CA PHE A 316 10.14 -16.66 -15.94
C PHE A 316 9.35 -17.95 -15.75
N ALA A 317 8.79 -18.53 -16.82
CA ALA A 317 8.00 -19.76 -16.74
C ALA A 317 8.80 -20.93 -16.13
N SER A 318 10.07 -21.07 -16.52
CA SER A 318 10.94 -22.13 -16.00
C SER A 318 11.28 -21.99 -14.51
N GLU A 319 11.36 -20.76 -14.00
CA GLU A 319 11.73 -20.46 -12.62
C GLU A 319 10.53 -20.35 -11.68
N LEU A 320 9.32 -20.07 -12.20
CA LEU A 320 8.10 -19.85 -11.41
C LEU A 320 7.83 -20.99 -10.42
N SER A 321 8.07 -22.24 -10.81
CA SER A 321 7.84 -23.41 -9.96
C SER A 321 8.71 -23.46 -8.69
N THR A 322 9.75 -22.63 -8.59
CA THR A 322 10.58 -22.51 -7.39
C THR A 322 9.97 -21.59 -6.32
N LEU A 323 9.00 -20.75 -6.70
CA LEU A 323 8.32 -19.80 -5.81
C LEU A 323 7.19 -20.48 -5.03
N THR A 324 7.54 -21.47 -4.20
CA THR A 324 6.58 -22.36 -3.53
C THR A 324 5.67 -21.68 -2.50
N HIS A 325 6.06 -20.50 -2.00
CA HIS A 325 5.23 -19.70 -1.09
C HIS A 325 4.25 -18.77 -1.81
N LEU A 326 4.23 -18.76 -3.15
CA LEU A 326 3.37 -17.87 -3.92
C LEU A 326 1.89 -18.21 -3.72
N ARG A 327 1.11 -17.21 -3.31
CA ARG A 327 -0.34 -17.29 -3.04
C ARG A 327 -1.17 -16.53 -4.07
N ASN A 328 -0.61 -15.48 -4.67
CA ASN A 328 -1.28 -14.66 -5.65
C ASN A 328 -0.37 -14.44 -6.86
N LEU A 329 -0.84 -14.85 -8.03
CA LEU A 329 -0.14 -14.68 -9.31
C LEU A 329 -1.03 -13.92 -10.29
N ASP A 330 -0.56 -12.80 -10.81
CA ASP A 330 -1.17 -12.11 -11.96
C ASP A 330 -0.15 -12.02 -13.10
N VAL A 331 -0.46 -12.73 -14.18
CA VAL A 331 0.34 -12.79 -15.41
C VAL A 331 -0.37 -12.01 -16.50
N ARG A 332 0.40 -11.16 -17.20
CA ARG A 332 -0.07 -10.38 -18.32
C ARG A 332 0.64 -10.76 -19.61
N ASN A 333 -0.12 -10.68 -20.70
CA ASN A 333 0.28 -11.06 -22.03
C ASN A 333 0.79 -12.53 -22.08
N ALA A 334 -0.04 -13.45 -21.57
CA ALA A 334 0.20 -14.88 -21.75
C ALA A 334 -0.01 -15.24 -23.23
N CYS A 335 1.07 -15.58 -23.94
CA CYS A 335 1.04 -16.04 -25.33
C CYS A 335 1.08 -17.59 -25.41
N GLU A 336 0.67 -18.13 -26.56
CA GLU A 336 0.70 -19.59 -26.82
C GLU A 336 2.12 -20.17 -26.70
N ASP A 337 3.15 -19.43 -27.09
CA ASP A 337 4.55 -19.91 -27.14
C ASP A 337 5.09 -20.40 -25.78
N HIS A 338 4.53 -19.90 -24.67
CA HIS A 338 5.00 -20.21 -23.31
C HIS A 338 3.89 -20.75 -22.39
N ALA A 339 2.68 -20.94 -22.92
CA ALA A 339 1.52 -21.35 -22.14
C ALA A 339 1.74 -22.72 -21.48
N SER A 340 2.20 -23.72 -22.24
CA SER A 340 2.44 -25.07 -21.72
C SER A 340 3.44 -25.12 -20.54
N GLU A 341 4.56 -24.38 -20.64
CA GLU A 341 5.55 -24.29 -19.55
C GLU A 341 4.99 -23.54 -18.33
N LEU A 342 4.26 -22.45 -18.58
CA LEU A 342 3.61 -21.66 -17.55
C LEU A 342 2.60 -22.50 -16.76
N PHE A 343 1.67 -23.19 -17.42
CA PHE A 343 0.67 -24.01 -16.76
C PHE A 343 1.30 -25.20 -16.00
N ALA A 344 2.36 -25.81 -16.55
CA ALA A 344 3.11 -26.85 -15.86
C ALA A 344 3.82 -26.33 -14.60
N ALA A 345 4.31 -25.09 -14.62
CA ALA A 345 4.89 -24.45 -13.44
C ALA A 345 3.80 -24.08 -12.41
N ILE A 346 2.68 -23.52 -12.84
CA ILE A 346 1.54 -23.16 -11.97
C ILE A 346 1.00 -24.38 -11.24
N PHE A 347 0.90 -25.54 -11.91
CA PHE A 347 0.42 -26.78 -11.30
C PHE A 347 1.22 -27.18 -10.04
N LYS A 348 2.51 -26.81 -9.97
CA LYS A 348 3.40 -27.12 -8.83
C LYS A 348 3.25 -26.13 -7.67
N LEU A 349 2.51 -25.03 -7.84
CA LEU A 349 2.31 -24.01 -6.81
C LEU A 349 1.18 -24.41 -5.87
N GLU A 350 1.46 -25.33 -4.95
CA GLU A 350 0.45 -25.89 -4.04
C GLU A 350 -0.22 -24.85 -3.13
N ASN A 351 0.45 -23.75 -2.83
CA ASN A 351 -0.06 -22.66 -1.97
C ASN A 351 -0.79 -21.56 -2.74
N LEU A 352 -0.96 -21.70 -4.07
CA LEU A 352 -1.60 -20.68 -4.90
C LEU A 352 -3.10 -20.59 -4.58
N VAL A 353 -3.55 -19.40 -4.20
CA VAL A 353 -4.94 -19.08 -3.81
C VAL A 353 -5.67 -18.31 -4.91
N SER A 354 -4.99 -17.39 -5.58
CA SER A 354 -5.58 -16.55 -6.64
C SER A 354 -4.66 -16.50 -7.86
N LEU A 355 -5.24 -16.73 -9.03
CA LEU A 355 -4.59 -16.70 -10.33
C LEU A 355 -5.35 -15.76 -11.27
N SER A 356 -4.66 -14.75 -11.77
CA SER A 356 -5.13 -13.87 -12.85
C SER A 356 -4.26 -14.06 -14.08
N LEU A 357 -4.90 -14.28 -15.22
CA LEU A 357 -4.25 -14.45 -16.52
C LEU A 357 -4.86 -13.45 -17.49
N THR A 358 -4.03 -12.59 -18.07
CA THR A 358 -4.44 -11.68 -19.14
C THR A 358 -3.72 -12.04 -20.43
N SER A 359 -4.45 -12.19 -21.53
CA SER A 359 -3.89 -12.39 -22.88
C SER A 359 -4.17 -11.17 -23.76
N GLU A 360 -3.14 -10.65 -24.45
CA GLU A 360 -3.36 -9.77 -25.61
C GLU A 360 -3.58 -10.68 -26.82
N ASN A 361 -4.80 -10.75 -27.35
CA ASN A 361 -5.04 -11.39 -28.64
C ASN A 361 -5.53 -10.36 -29.65
N PRO A 362 -4.64 -9.84 -30.53
CA PRO A 362 -5.01 -8.84 -31.52
C PRO A 362 -5.86 -9.38 -32.67
N TYR A 363 -6.09 -10.70 -32.79
CA TYR A 363 -6.71 -11.27 -33.99
C TYR A 363 -7.94 -12.16 -33.77
N LEU A 364 -8.05 -12.88 -32.66
CA LEU A 364 -9.18 -13.77 -32.40
C LEU A 364 -9.36 -13.88 -30.89
N GLY A 365 -10.50 -13.51 -30.31
CA GLY A 365 -10.79 -13.66 -28.88
C GLY A 365 -10.85 -15.11 -28.37
N THR A 366 -10.06 -16.03 -28.92
CA THR A 366 -9.98 -17.42 -28.52
C THR A 366 -9.12 -17.56 -27.26
N PRO A 367 -9.64 -18.19 -26.20
CA PRO A 367 -8.86 -18.49 -24.99
C PRO A 367 -7.71 -19.45 -25.31
N LEU A 368 -6.66 -19.42 -24.49
CA LEU A 368 -5.53 -20.36 -24.59
C LEU A 368 -6.04 -21.81 -24.55
N PRO A 369 -5.71 -22.67 -25.53
CA PRO A 369 -6.15 -24.07 -25.56
C PRO A 369 -5.78 -24.84 -24.28
N GLU A 370 -4.62 -24.55 -23.69
CA GLU A 370 -4.17 -25.17 -22.44
C GLU A 370 -5.11 -24.90 -21.27
N LEU A 371 -5.87 -23.80 -21.29
CA LEU A 371 -6.85 -23.46 -20.25
C LEU A 371 -7.99 -24.48 -20.18
N GLU A 372 -8.39 -25.08 -21.30
CA GLU A 372 -9.44 -26.12 -21.32
C GLU A 372 -8.97 -27.42 -20.65
N SER A 373 -7.67 -27.72 -20.74
CA SER A 373 -7.04 -28.90 -20.14
C SER A 373 -6.42 -28.64 -18.77
N PHE A 374 -6.46 -27.39 -18.30
CA PHE A 374 -5.78 -26.96 -17.08
C PHE A 374 -6.42 -27.55 -15.83
N SER A 375 -5.62 -28.30 -15.06
CA SER A 375 -6.01 -28.76 -13.73
C SER A 375 -5.45 -27.78 -12.69
N PRO A 376 -6.29 -27.04 -11.96
CA PRO A 376 -5.81 -26.05 -11.00
C PRO A 376 -5.14 -26.70 -9.78
N PRO A 377 -4.19 -25.99 -9.12
CA PRO A 377 -3.64 -26.41 -7.83
C PRO A 377 -4.72 -26.57 -6.76
N PRO A 378 -4.49 -27.40 -5.73
CA PRO A 378 -5.53 -27.83 -4.78
C PRO A 378 -6.15 -26.70 -3.94
N HIS A 379 -5.40 -25.62 -3.69
CA HIS A 379 -5.85 -24.50 -2.85
C HIS A 379 -6.31 -23.28 -3.67
N LEU A 380 -6.41 -23.39 -5.00
CA LEU A 380 -6.85 -22.28 -5.84
C LEU A 380 -8.33 -21.97 -5.58
N GLN A 381 -8.61 -20.76 -5.13
CA GLN A 381 -9.95 -20.26 -4.81
C GLN A 381 -10.49 -19.32 -5.90
N GLU A 382 -9.61 -18.59 -6.56
CA GLU A 382 -9.96 -17.60 -7.56
C GLU A 382 -9.14 -17.81 -8.84
N LEU A 383 -9.84 -17.90 -9.97
CA LEU A 383 -9.25 -17.91 -11.30
C LEU A 383 -9.94 -16.85 -12.15
N VAL A 384 -9.18 -15.84 -12.57
CA VAL A 384 -9.64 -14.77 -13.46
C VAL A 384 -8.88 -14.88 -14.78
N TYR A 385 -9.62 -14.94 -15.89
CA TYR A 385 -9.05 -14.90 -17.23
C TYR A 385 -9.64 -13.71 -17.99
N VAL A 386 -8.77 -12.80 -18.46
CA VAL A 386 -9.14 -11.59 -19.17
C VAL A 386 -8.52 -11.58 -20.57
N VAL A 387 -9.32 -11.35 -21.59
CA VAL A 387 -8.85 -11.09 -22.96
C VAL A 387 -8.93 -9.59 -23.21
N THR A 388 -7.79 -8.94 -23.43
CA THR A 388 -7.72 -7.51 -23.74
C THR A 388 -7.63 -7.29 -25.25
N TYR A 389 -8.39 -6.31 -25.75
CA TYR A 389 -8.49 -5.93 -27.17
C TYR A 389 -7.69 -4.68 -27.51
#